data_AF-A0A2B7GQ31-F1
#
_entry.id   AF-A0A2B7GQ31-F1
#
_cell.length_a   1.000
_cell.length_b   1.000
_cell.length_c   1.000
_cell.angle_alpha   90.00
_cell.angle_beta   90.00
_cell.angle_gamma   90.00
#
_symmetry.space_group_name_H-M   'P 1'
#
loop_
_entity.id
_entity.type
_entity.pdbx_description
1 polymer ?
#
loop_
_entity_poly.entity_id
_entity_poly.type
_entity_poly.pdbx_seq_one_letter_code
_entity_poly.pdbx_strand_id
1 'polypeptide(L)'
;MKASHVALVGVIASLAINGAISATTNTATYLAVTPVGIAVYLIVGIGGPQTYIGQQNGSSMELGMGVLAIVAGLVSLGVGVLGSGVLADWGTGFVNLLLILVLGIILWAGVRQFAEGYSSTA
;
A
#
# COMPACT_ATOMS: atom_id res chain seq x y z
N MET A 1 -14.63 -16.68 -1.19
CA MET A 1 -15.04 -15.32 -1.62
C MET A 1 -14.34 -15.01 -2.93
N LYS A 2 -14.99 -14.36 -3.90
CA LYS A 2 -14.31 -13.93 -5.14
C LYS A 2 -13.28 -12.85 -4.78
N ALA A 3 -12.09 -12.86 -5.39
CA ALA A 3 -11.01 -11.90 -5.14
C ALA A 3 -11.48 -10.43 -5.18
N SER A 4 -12.43 -10.12 -6.06
CA SER A 4 -13.08 -8.81 -6.16
C SER A 4 -13.79 -8.36 -4.87
N HIS A 5 -14.37 -9.28 -4.11
CA HIS A 5 -15.04 -8.95 -2.85
C HIS A 5 -14.04 -8.65 -1.75
N VAL A 6 -12.91 -9.35 -1.71
CA VAL A 6 -11.85 -9.10 -0.71
C VAL A 6 -11.24 -7.71 -0.92
N ALA A 7 -10.97 -7.34 -2.18
CA ALA A 7 -10.49 -6.00 -2.51
C ALA A 7 -11.52 -4.91 -2.16
N LEU A 8 -12.80 -5.12 -2.50
CA LEU A 8 -13.87 -4.19 -2.16
C LEU A 8 -13.99 -3.98 -0.64
N VAL A 9 -13.97 -5.06 0.13
CA VAL A 9 -14.04 -5.01 1.60
C VAL A 9 -12.84 -4.26 2.18
N GLY A 10 -11.63 -4.49 1.65
CA GLY A 10 -10.42 -3.76 2.06
C GLY A 10 -10.56 -2.25 1.84
N VAL A 11 -11.04 -1.84 0.67
CA VAL A 11 -11.25 -0.42 0.36
C VAL A 11 -12.31 0.19 1.29
N ILE A 12 -13.45 -0.47 1.49
CA ILE A 12 -14.50 0.01 2.39
C ILE A 12 -13.99 0.11 3.84
N ALA A 13 -13.23 -0.88 4.30
CA ALA A 13 -12.62 -0.84 5.63
C ALA A 13 -11.64 0.33 5.77
N SER A 14 -10.85 0.60 4.73
CA SER A 14 -9.90 1.74 4.74
C SER A 14 -10.61 3.10 4.83
N LEU A 15 -11.77 3.24 4.18
CA LEU A 15 -12.64 4.42 4.26
C LEU A 15 -13.23 4.58 5.67
N ALA A 16 -13.76 3.49 6.24
CA ALA A 16 -14.33 3.50 7.59
C ALA A 16 -13.28 3.86 8.64
N ILE A 17 -12.07 3.31 8.55
CA ILE A 17 -10.96 3.62 9.46
C ILE A 17 -10.54 5.09 9.32
N ASN A 18 -10.39 5.62 8.11
CA ASN A 18 -10.09 7.04 7.89
C ASN A 18 -11.16 7.97 8.47
N GLY A 19 -12.44 7.60 8.28
CA GLY A 19 -13.56 8.34 8.85
C GLY A 19 -13.52 8.35 10.37
N ALA A 20 -13.24 7.21 11.00
CA ALA A 20 -13.10 7.10 12.45
C ALA A 20 -11.92 7.92 12.99
N ILE A 21 -10.78 7.90 12.31
CA ILE A 21 -9.62 8.72 12.67
C ILE A 21 -9.96 10.21 12.56
N SER A 22 -10.63 10.63 11.48
CA SER A 22 -11.05 12.02 11.32
C SER A 22 -12.01 12.47 12.43
N ALA A 23 -12.98 11.63 12.78
CA ALA A 23 -13.94 11.90 13.83
C ALA A 23 -13.29 11.99 15.23
N THR A 24 -12.30 11.15 15.51
CA THR A 24 -11.62 11.13 16.83
C THR A 24 -10.59 12.25 16.99
N THR A 25 -9.97 12.69 15.89
CA THR A 25 -8.91 13.71 15.90
C THR A 25 -9.41 15.12 15.60
N ASN A 26 -10.71 15.28 15.31
CA ASN A 26 -11.32 16.53 14.81
C ASN A 26 -10.54 17.17 13.64
N THR A 27 -9.80 16.35 12.89
CA THR A 27 -8.92 16.78 11.81
C THR A 27 -9.28 15.97 10.58
N ALA A 28 -9.55 16.63 9.46
CA ALA A 28 -9.93 15.95 8.23
C ALA A 28 -8.77 15.05 7.74
N THR A 29 -8.92 13.74 7.91
CA THR A 29 -7.96 12.77 7.40
C THR A 29 -8.38 12.43 5.98
N TYR A 30 -7.84 13.21 5.04
CA TYR A 30 -8.10 12.99 3.63
C TYR A 30 -7.36 11.74 3.16
N LEU A 31 -8.14 10.79 2.64
CA LEU A 31 -7.63 9.57 2.06
C LEU A 31 -6.67 9.92 0.93
N ALA A 32 -5.48 9.31 0.92
CA ALA A 32 -4.44 9.59 -0.05
C ALA A 32 -3.86 11.04 -0.04
N VAL A 33 -4.01 11.79 1.06
CA VAL A 33 -3.42 13.13 1.19
C VAL A 33 -2.63 13.26 2.49
N THR A 34 -3.12 12.68 3.58
CA THR A 34 -2.37 12.64 4.84
C THR A 34 -1.54 11.36 4.94
N PRO A 35 -0.40 11.38 5.66
CA PRO A 35 0.41 10.17 5.90
C PRO A 35 -0.40 8.99 6.45
N VAL A 36 -1.28 9.26 7.40
CA VAL A 36 -2.20 8.25 7.96
C VAL A 36 -3.20 7.78 6.91
N GLY A 37 -3.78 8.69 6.14
CA GLY A 37 -4.74 8.35 5.09
C GLY A 37 -4.12 7.45 4.02
N ILE A 38 -2.87 7.75 3.63
CA ILE A 38 -2.07 6.97 2.70
C ILE A 38 -1.77 5.58 3.29
N ALA A 39 -1.30 5.52 4.53
CA ALA A 39 -0.95 4.27 5.18
C ALA A 39 -2.15 3.34 5.35
N VAL A 40 -3.29 3.87 5.80
CA VAL A 40 -4.54 3.10 5.94
C VAL A 40 -4.98 2.55 4.60
N TYR A 41 -4.94 3.36 3.53
CA TYR A 41 -5.30 2.90 2.19
C TYR A 41 -4.34 1.82 1.68
N LEU A 42 -3.03 2.04 1.79
CA LEU A 42 -2.03 1.10 1.30
C LEU A 42 -2.01 -0.21 2.08
N ILE A 43 -2.17 -0.18 3.41
CA ILE A 43 -2.12 -1.38 4.24
C ILE A 43 -3.45 -2.12 4.20
N VAL A 44 -4.57 -1.43 4.46
CA VAL A 44 -5.89 -2.05 4.61
C VAL A 44 -6.60 -2.19 3.26
N GLY A 45 -6.51 -1.17 2.42
CA GLY A 45 -7.16 -1.14 1.10
C GLY A 45 -6.47 -2.02 0.05
N ILE A 46 -5.13 -2.10 0.08
CA ILE A 46 -4.34 -2.82 -0.93
C ILE A 46 -3.59 -4.00 -0.32
N GLY A 47 -2.75 -3.75 0.68
CA GLY A 47 -1.78 -4.70 1.24
C GLY A 47 -2.43 -5.96 1.76
N GLY A 48 -3.41 -5.83 2.66
CA GLY A 48 -4.16 -6.93 3.23
C GLY A 48 -4.85 -7.80 2.17
N PRO A 49 -5.70 -7.23 1.30
CA PRO A 49 -6.35 -7.96 0.22
C PRO A 49 -5.36 -8.66 -0.73
N GLN A 50 -4.34 -7.97 -1.21
CA GLN A 50 -3.34 -8.54 -2.12
C GLN A 50 -2.55 -9.69 -1.49
N THR A 51 -2.20 -9.56 -0.21
CA THR A 51 -1.52 -10.63 0.52
C THR A 51 -2.44 -11.84 0.69
N TYR A 52 -3.72 -11.63 1.03
CA TYR A 52 -4.69 -12.72 1.16
C TYR A 52 -4.97 -13.43 -0.16
N ILE A 53 -5.22 -12.66 -1.23
CA ILE A 53 -5.49 -13.19 -2.56
C ILE A 53 -4.25 -13.95 -3.08
N GLY A 54 -3.06 -13.40 -2.89
CA GLY A 54 -1.80 -14.07 -3.26
C GLY A 54 -1.56 -15.38 -2.50
N GLN A 55 -1.94 -15.46 -1.22
CA GLN A 55 -1.89 -16.72 -0.45
C GLN A 55 -2.88 -17.76 -0.99
N GLN A 56 -4.10 -17.35 -1.35
CA GLN A 56 -5.10 -18.27 -1.92
C GLN A 56 -4.72 -18.78 -3.31
N ASN A 57 -4.17 -17.90 -4.15
CA ASN A 57 -3.88 -18.21 -5.55
C ASN A 57 -2.47 -18.81 -5.76
N GLY A 58 -1.63 -18.84 -4.72
CA GLY A 58 -0.20 -19.18 -4.85
C GLY A 58 0.58 -18.19 -5.71
N SER A 59 0.08 -16.96 -5.86
CA SER A 59 0.67 -15.95 -6.74
C SER A 59 1.73 -15.12 -6.01
N SER A 60 3.00 -15.38 -6.32
CA SER A 60 4.13 -14.60 -5.78
C SER A 60 4.06 -13.12 -6.17
N MET A 61 3.37 -12.78 -7.27
CA MET A 61 3.21 -11.39 -7.70
C MET A 61 2.22 -10.63 -6.79
N GLU A 62 1.07 -11.23 -6.49
CA GLU A 62 0.07 -10.63 -5.59
C GLU A 62 0.62 -10.51 -4.16
N LEU A 63 1.38 -11.52 -3.70
CA LEU A 63 2.10 -11.46 -2.43
C LEU A 63 3.14 -10.33 -2.40
N GLY A 64 3.95 -10.21 -3.45
CA GLY A 64 4.95 -9.14 -3.56
C GLY A 64 4.32 -7.75 -3.55
N MET A 65 3.22 -7.58 -4.30
CA MET A 65 2.44 -6.34 -4.29
C MET A 65 1.86 -6.03 -2.91
N GLY A 66 1.34 -7.05 -2.20
CA GLY A 66 0.84 -6.91 -0.85
C GLY A 66 1.91 -6.41 0.12
N VAL A 67 3.08 -7.02 0.10
CA VAL A 67 4.23 -6.62 0.93
C VAL A 67 4.70 -5.20 0.59
N LEU A 68 4.85 -4.87 -0.69
CA LEU A 68 5.27 -3.54 -1.12
C LEU A 68 4.29 -2.45 -0.68
N ALA A 69 2.98 -2.71 -0.79
CA ALA A 69 1.96 -1.78 -0.31
C ALA A 69 2.04 -1.58 1.21
N ILE A 70 2.25 -2.65 1.98
CA ILE A 70 2.42 -2.55 3.44
C ILE A 70 3.66 -1.71 3.78
N VAL A 71 4.81 -2.02 3.15
CA VAL A 71 6.05 -1.28 3.38
C VAL A 71 5.90 0.19 3.02
N ALA A 72 5.29 0.52 1.88
CA ALA A 72 5.04 1.90 1.48
C ALA A 72 4.11 2.64 2.47
N GLY A 73 3.10 1.95 3.01
CA GLY A 73 2.25 2.49 4.06
C GLY A 73 3.02 2.79 5.35
N LEU A 74 3.91 1.89 5.78
CA LEU A 74 4.78 2.12 6.94
C LEU A 74 5.77 3.26 6.73
N VAL A 75 6.38 3.36 5.53
CA VAL A 75 7.27 4.46 5.17
C VAL A 75 6.53 5.80 5.21
N SER A 76 5.28 5.84 4.71
CA SER A 76 4.45 7.04 4.78
C SER A 76 4.24 7.50 6.22
N LEU A 77 3.91 6.59 7.14
CA LEU A 77 3.81 6.90 8.57
C LEU A 77 5.13 7.39 9.14
N GLY A 78 6.24 6.70 8.84
CA GLY A 78 7.57 7.07 9.34
C GLY A 78 7.97 8.49 8.93
N VAL A 79 7.77 8.83 7.65
CA VAL A 79 8.03 10.19 7.14
C VAL A 79 7.04 11.20 7.74
N GLY A 80 5.78 10.82 7.97
CA GLY A 80 4.80 11.63 8.71
C GLY A 80 5.21 11.95 10.14
N VAL A 81 5.76 10.97 10.86
CA VAL A 81 6.24 11.12 12.24
C VAL A 81 7.49 12.00 12.31
N LEU A 82 8.42 11.84 11.37
CA LEU A 82 9.68 12.60 11.33
C LEU A 82 9.54 14.01 10.73
N GLY A 83 8.48 14.24 9.94
CA GLY A 83 8.24 15.49 9.22
C GLY A 83 7.30 16.44 9.95
N SER A 84 6.29 16.92 9.22
CA SER A 84 5.31 17.92 9.67
C SER A 84 4.14 17.36 10.49
N GLY A 85 4.12 16.05 10.74
CA GLY A 85 3.06 15.36 11.46
C GLY A 85 2.26 14.39 10.60
N VAL A 86 1.73 13.34 11.23
CA VAL A 86 1.03 12.21 10.57
C VAL A 86 -0.35 12.56 10.00
N LEU A 87 -0.88 13.72 10.40
CA LEU A 87 -2.15 14.30 9.97
C LEU A 87 -1.96 15.52 9.07
N ALA A 88 -0.72 15.93 8.82
CA ALA A 88 -0.43 17.07 7.96
C ALA A 88 -0.86 16.77 6.52
N ASP A 89 -1.38 17.79 5.85
CA ASP A 89 -1.68 17.73 4.42
C ASP A 89 -0.37 17.68 3.64
N TRP A 90 -0.17 16.60 2.86
CA TRP A 90 1.01 16.44 2.00
C TRP A 90 0.73 16.77 0.54
N GLY A 91 -0.47 17.21 0.18
CA GLY A 91 -0.88 17.51 -1.18
C GLY A 91 -0.58 16.33 -2.13
N THR A 92 0.48 16.47 -2.93
CA THR A 92 0.92 15.46 -3.91
C THR A 92 1.77 14.32 -3.32
N GLY A 93 1.97 14.26 -2.00
CA GLY A 93 2.80 13.24 -1.35
C GLY A 93 2.39 11.79 -1.66
N PHE A 94 1.09 11.53 -1.85
CA PHE A 94 0.60 10.22 -2.30
C PHE A 94 1.00 9.87 -3.72
N VAL A 95 1.00 10.84 -4.63
CA VAL A 95 1.43 10.63 -6.03
C VAL A 95 2.91 10.24 -6.06
N ASN A 96 3.73 10.91 -5.24
CA ASN A 96 5.15 10.57 -5.11
C ASN A 96 5.37 9.18 -4.52
N LEU A 97 4.60 8.80 -3.49
CA LEU A 97 4.67 7.46 -2.91
C LEU A 97 4.20 6.37 -3.88
N LEU A 98 3.14 6.63 -4.65
CA LEU A 98 2.70 5.75 -5.73
C LEU A 98 3.77 5.61 -6.81
N LEU A 99 4.42 6.70 -7.20
CA LEU A 99 5.51 6.67 -8.17
C LEU A 99 6.66 5.79 -7.66
N ILE A 100 7.08 5.96 -6.40
CA ILE A 100 8.10 5.14 -5.75
C ILE A 100 7.67 3.67 -5.72
N LEU A 101 6.42 3.38 -5.38
CA LEU A 101 5.87 2.02 -5.36
C LEU A 101 5.92 1.39 -6.76
N VAL A 102 5.45 2.11 -7.78
CA VAL A 102 5.45 1.65 -9.18
C VAL A 102 6.86 1.39 -9.67
N LEU A 103 7.80 2.30 -9.41
CA LEU A 103 9.21 2.12 -9.77
C LEU A 103 9.81 0.91 -9.03
N GLY A 104 9.50 0.74 -7.75
CA GLY A 104 9.93 -0.42 -6.96
C GLY A 104 9.41 -1.75 -7.54
N ILE A 105 8.14 -1.78 -7.98
CA ILE A 105 7.56 -2.96 -8.65
C ILE A 105 8.28 -3.25 -9.96
N ILE A 106 8.52 -2.25 -10.79
CA ILE A 106 9.23 -2.40 -12.08
C ILE A 106 10.63 -2.95 -11.85
N LEU A 107 11.37 -2.39 -10.89
CA LEU A 107 12.72 -2.85 -10.56
C LEU A 107 12.72 -4.28 -10.02
N TRP A 108 11.79 -4.62 -9.13
CA TRP A 108 11.67 -5.97 -8.57
C TRP A 108 11.33 -7.00 -9.65
N ALA A 109 10.39 -6.68 -10.55
CA ALA A 109 10.04 -7.54 -11.67
C ALA A 109 11.23 -7.75 -12.61
N GLY A 110 12.01 -6.68 -12.88
CA GLY A 110 13.24 -6.76 -13.66
C GLY A 110 14.28 -7.67 -13.02
N VAL A 111 14.57 -7.49 -11.73
CA VAL A 111 15.52 -8.34 -10.98
C VAL A 111 15.09 -9.80 -11.00
N ARG A 112 13.79 -10.07 -10.81
CA ARG A 112 13.26 -11.43 -10.83
C ARG A 112 13.42 -12.09 -12.20
N GLN A 113 13.05 -11.42 -13.29
CA GLN A 113 13.24 -11.95 -14.64
C GLN A 113 14.72 -12.21 -14.95
N PHE A 114 15.60 -11.33 -14.47
CA PHE A 114 17.05 -11.49 -14.63
C PHE A 114 17.58 -12.71 -13.88
N ALA A 115 17.10 -12.94 -12.65
CA ALA A 115 17.45 -14.11 -11.85
C ALA A 115 16.91 -15.42 -12.46
N GLU A 116 15.68 -15.42 -12.96
CA GLU A 116 15.07 -16.56 -13.66
C GLU A 116 15.88 -16.93 -14.91
N GLY A 117 16.29 -15.94 -15.72
CA GLY A 117 17.15 -16.14 -16.89
C GLY A 117 18.53 -16.72 -16.56
N TYR A 118 19.16 -16.26 -15.48
CA TYR A 118 20.44 -16.82 -15.01
C TYR A 118 20.28 -18.27 -14.53
N SER A 119 19.19 -18.59 -13.83
CA SER A 119 18.93 -19.95 -13.33
C SER A 119 18.57 -20.95 -14.44
N SER A 120 18.02 -20.48 -15.57
CA SER A 120 17.70 -21.32 -16.74
C SER A 120 18.93 -21.75 -17.55
N THR A 121 20.09 -21.12 -17.33
CA THR A 121 21.32 -21.36 -18.11
C THR A 121 22.34 -22.22 -17.34
N ALA A 122 22.04 -22.57 -16.09
CA ALA A 122 22.81 -23.48 -15.24
C ALA A 122 22.24 -24.90 -15.31
#